data_AF-A0A0T2YY72-F1
#
_entry.id   AF-A0A0T2YY72-F1
#
_cell.length_a   1.000
_cell.length_b   1.000
_cell.length_c   1.000
_cell.angle_alpha   90.00
_cell.angle_beta   90.00
_cell.angle_gamma   90.00
#
_symmetry.space_group_name_H-M   'P 1'
#
loop_
_entity.id
_entity.type
_entity.pdbx_description
1 polymer ?
#
loop_
_entity_poly.entity_id
_entity_poly.type
_entity_poly.pdbx_seq_one_letter_code
_entity_poly.pdbx_strand_id
1 'polypeptide(L)'
;MAGAPVAKTPHFALHRAVLDVAAEGKPLFPVADAWLGVLLPKRWAKRAVTRNAIRRQIYEAARHQPVSLPQAAWVVRLRSEFSRKQFVSATSDALKRAVRLELEQLLSRAMLPKAVAPLEARDVV
;
A
#
# COMPACT_ATOMS: atom_id res chain seq x y z
N MET A 1 0.99 9.08 11.18
CA MET A 1 1.76 7.98 10.54
C MET A 1 2.92 8.58 9.77
N ALA A 2 4.09 8.62 10.39
CA ALA A 2 5.27 9.38 9.96
C ALA A 2 6.39 8.44 9.44
N GLY A 3 6.05 7.49 8.57
CA GLY A 3 7.04 6.66 7.88
C GLY A 3 7.15 7.08 6.42
N ALA A 4 8.37 7.33 5.93
CA ALA A 4 8.60 7.56 4.51
C ALA A 4 8.09 6.35 3.71
N PRO A 5 7.31 6.56 2.63
CA PRO A 5 6.83 5.44 1.82
C PRO A 5 8.00 4.77 1.09
N VAL A 6 8.04 3.44 1.16
CA VAL A 6 9.05 2.59 0.52
C VAL A 6 8.93 2.67 -1.00
N ALA A 7 7.71 2.71 -1.51
CA ALA A 7 7.44 2.86 -2.92
C ALA A 7 6.26 3.81 -3.17
N LYS A 8 6.27 4.45 -4.33
CA LYS A 8 5.23 5.38 -4.78
C LYS A 8 4.90 5.08 -6.25
N THR A 9 3.62 5.10 -6.56
CA THR A 9 3.06 5.21 -7.92
C THR A 9 2.23 6.50 -8.00
N PRO A 10 1.66 6.83 -9.17
CA PRO A 10 0.76 7.97 -9.30
C PRO A 10 -0.44 7.90 -8.34
N HIS A 11 -1.08 6.73 -8.20
CA HIS A 11 -2.28 6.59 -7.37
C HIS A 11 -2.05 5.94 -6.01
N PHE A 12 -0.96 5.18 -5.82
CA PHE A 12 -0.69 4.47 -4.58
C PHE A 12 0.65 4.86 -3.95
N ALA A 13 0.70 4.73 -2.63
CA ALA A 13 1.94 4.77 -1.85
C ALA A 13 1.97 3.55 -0.94
N LEU A 14 3.11 2.87 -0.90
CA LEU A 14 3.35 1.74 -0.03
C LEU A 14 4.20 2.19 1.15
N HIS A 15 3.71 1.93 2.35
CA HIS A 15 4.45 2.13 3.58
C HIS A 15 4.83 0.77 4.16
N ARG A 16 6.03 0.69 4.74
CA ARG A 16 6.50 -0.46 5.51
C ARG A 16 6.73 0.00 6.94
N ALA A 17 6.23 -0.76 7.89
CA ALA A 17 6.63 -0.68 9.28
C ALA A 17 7.29 -2.02 9.63
N VAL A 18 8.54 -1.96 10.06
CA VAL A 18 9.23 -3.14 10.59
C VAL A 18 8.50 -3.53 11.87
N LEU A 19 8.06 -4.78 11.95
CA LEU A 19 7.43 -5.32 13.15
C LEU A 19 8.55 -5.69 14.09
N ASP A 20 8.86 -4.80 15.03
CA ASP A 20 9.71 -5.16 16.15
C ASP A 20 8.87 -5.97 17.14
N VAL A 21 9.30 -7.20 17.39
CA VAL A 21 8.61 -8.15 18.29
C VAL A 21 8.71 -7.73 19.76
N ALA A 22 9.47 -6.68 20.07
CA ALA A 22 9.81 -6.26 21.43
C ALA A 22 9.09 -4.99 21.93
N ALA A 23 7.83 -4.76 21.53
CA ALA A 23 7.01 -3.75 22.21
C ALA A 23 6.40 -4.37 23.48
N GLU A 24 6.84 -3.94 24.66
CA GLU A 24 6.28 -4.35 25.96
C GLU A 24 4.76 -4.12 25.99
N GLY A 25 3.99 -5.19 25.76
CA GLY A 25 2.55 -5.14 25.61
C GLY A 25 2.03 -6.28 24.74
N LYS A 26 0.73 -6.57 24.83
CA LYS A 26 0.09 -7.65 24.04
C LYS A 26 0.37 -7.39 22.55
N PRO A 27 1.03 -8.32 21.83
CA PRO A 27 1.47 -8.06 20.46
C PRO A 27 0.26 -7.79 19.58
N LEU A 28 0.26 -6.62 18.91
CA LEU A 28 -0.77 -6.27 17.91
C LEU A 28 -0.76 -7.24 16.71
N PHE A 29 0.36 -7.94 16.51
CA PHE A 29 0.58 -8.91 15.46
C PHE A 29 1.13 -10.21 16.09
N PRO A 30 0.28 -11.21 16.36
CA PRO A 30 0.67 -12.42 17.09
C PRO A 30 1.55 -13.37 16.27
N VAL A 31 1.61 -13.17 14.95
CA VAL A 31 2.41 -13.97 14.02
C VAL A 31 3.45 -13.09 13.34
N ALA A 32 4.68 -13.60 13.36
CA ALA A 32 5.83 -13.12 12.61
C ALA A 32 5.64 -13.34 11.09
N ASP A 33 4.64 -12.69 10.49
CA ASP A 33 4.31 -12.80 9.06
C ASP A 33 4.20 -11.42 8.40
N ALA A 34 4.04 -11.38 7.08
CA ALA A 34 3.76 -10.17 6.33
C ALA A 34 2.29 -9.75 6.49
N TRP A 35 2.06 -8.59 7.09
CA TRP A 35 0.71 -8.05 7.28
C TRP A 35 0.39 -7.01 6.22
N LEU A 36 -0.80 -7.05 5.60
CA LEU A 36 -1.23 -6.08 4.60
C LEU A 36 -2.46 -5.28 5.05
N GLY A 37 -2.23 -3.99 5.29
CA GLY A 37 -3.25 -2.97 5.53
C GLY A 37 -3.59 -2.17 4.27
N VAL A 38 -4.83 -1.70 4.18
CA VAL A 38 -5.32 -0.90 3.05
C VAL A 38 -5.96 0.39 3.57
N LEU A 39 -5.41 1.54 3.17
CA LEU A 39 -5.89 2.87 3.51
C LEU A 39 -6.47 3.57 2.27
N LEU A 40 -7.79 3.64 2.19
CA LEU A 40 -8.52 4.30 1.08
C LEU A 40 -9.38 5.46 1.61
N PRO A 41 -8.84 6.68 1.67
CA PRO A 41 -9.58 7.86 2.10
C PRO A 41 -10.79 8.19 1.21
N LYS A 42 -11.89 8.58 1.85
CA LYS A 42 -13.16 8.92 1.16
C LYS A 42 -13.00 10.06 0.14
N ARG A 43 -12.04 10.97 0.34
CA ARG A 43 -11.77 12.09 -0.58
C ARG A 43 -11.29 11.65 -1.97
N TRP A 44 -10.56 10.53 -2.05
CA TRP A 44 -9.96 10.04 -3.30
C TRP A 44 -10.78 8.92 -3.96
N ALA A 45 -11.65 8.26 -3.20
CA ALA A 45 -12.60 7.28 -3.70
C ALA A 45 -14.01 7.56 -3.11
N LYS A 46 -14.69 8.59 -3.66
CA LYS A 46 -15.98 9.08 -3.14
C LYS A 46 -17.09 8.01 -3.22
N ARG A 47 -17.09 7.17 -4.26
CA ARG A 47 -18.04 6.06 -4.42
C ARG A 47 -17.57 4.83 -3.65
N ALA A 48 -18.44 4.30 -2.79
CA ALA A 48 -18.15 3.10 -2.02
C ALA A 48 -17.82 1.89 -2.91
N VAL A 49 -18.48 1.77 -4.07
CA VAL A 49 -18.25 0.70 -5.06
C VAL A 49 -16.80 0.72 -5.57
N THR A 50 -16.31 1.89 -5.98
CA THR A 50 -14.92 2.07 -6.45
C THR A 50 -13.92 1.75 -5.35
N ARG A 51 -14.18 2.23 -4.12
CA ARG A 51 -13.33 1.93 -2.96
C ARG A 51 -13.29 0.42 -2.67
N ASN A 52 -14.42 -0.26 -2.74
CA ASN A 52 -14.51 -1.69 -2.48
C ASN A 52 -13.86 -2.51 -3.60
N ALA A 53 -13.99 -2.07 -4.86
CA ALA A 53 -13.30 -2.67 -6.00
C ALA A 53 -11.78 -2.55 -5.85
N ILE A 54 -11.27 -1.34 -5.54
CA ILE A 54 -9.84 -1.11 -5.29
C ILE A 54 -9.36 -1.96 -4.10
N ARG A 55 -10.10 -1.98 -2.99
CA ARG A 55 -9.75 -2.80 -1.82
C ARG A 55 -9.63 -4.28 -2.19
N ARG A 56 -10.61 -4.83 -2.92
CA ARG A 56 -10.60 -6.21 -3.38
C ARG A 56 -9.40 -6.50 -4.30
N GLN A 57 -9.12 -5.61 -5.25
CA GLN A 57 -7.98 -5.74 -6.16
C GLN A 57 -6.63 -5.71 -5.43
N ILE A 58 -6.49 -4.89 -4.38
CA ILE A 58 -5.26 -4.88 -3.57
C ILE A 58 -5.03 -6.23 -2.88
N TYR A 59 -6.06 -6.80 -2.25
CA TYR A 59 -5.95 -8.11 -1.60
C TYR A 59 -5.76 -9.25 -2.61
N GLU A 60 -6.39 -9.16 -3.78
CA GLU A 60 -6.22 -10.15 -4.86
C GLU A 60 -4.80 -10.12 -5.43
N ALA A 61 -4.27 -8.94 -5.74
CA ALA A 61 -2.89 -8.77 -6.23
C ALA A 61 -1.88 -9.29 -5.19
N ALA A 62 -2.09 -8.99 -3.91
CA ALA A 62 -1.22 -9.49 -2.84
C ALA A 62 -1.27 -11.02 -2.69
N ARG A 63 -2.42 -11.66 -2.92
CA ARG A 63 -2.56 -13.12 -2.92
C ARG A 63 -1.88 -13.78 -4.12
N HIS A 64 -1.90 -13.13 -5.27
CA HIS A 64 -1.27 -13.63 -6.49
C HIS A 64 0.23 -13.34 -6.57
N GLN A 65 0.77 -12.54 -5.64
CA GLN A 65 2.19 -12.24 -5.60
C GLN A 65 2.96 -13.51 -5.18
N PRO A 66 3.85 -14.06 -6.04
CA PRO A 66 4.56 -15.31 -5.75
C PRO A 66 5.72 -15.12 -4.78
N VAL A 67 6.17 -13.88 -4.57
CA VAL A 67 7.31 -13.56 -3.72
C VAL A 67 6.81 -13.23 -2.31
N SER A 68 7.33 -13.96 -1.32
CA SER A 68 7.08 -13.65 0.09
C SER A 68 7.57 -12.23 0.38
N LEU A 69 6.63 -11.36 0.73
CA LEU A 69 6.98 -10.05 1.25
C LEU A 69 7.80 -10.25 2.53
N PRO A 70 8.86 -9.44 2.75
CA PRO A 70 9.57 -9.45 4.01
C PRO A 70 8.60 -9.30 5.18
N GLN A 71 8.86 -10.03 6.26
CA GLN A 71 8.11 -9.97 7.50
C GLN A 71 8.07 -8.53 8.03
N ALA A 72 6.96 -7.85 7.78
CA ALA A 72 6.74 -6.46 8.12
C ALA A 72 5.24 -6.14 7.95
N ALA A 73 4.81 -5.04 8.56
CA ALA A 73 3.50 -4.49 8.29
C ALA A 73 3.57 -3.57 7.07
N TRP A 74 2.88 -3.95 6.01
CA TRP A 74 2.75 -3.22 4.76
C TRP A 74 1.41 -2.50 4.73
N VAL A 75 1.40 -1.22 4.36
CA VAL A 75 0.17 -0.44 4.21
C VAL A 75 0.12 0.21 2.83
N VAL A 76 -0.88 -0.16 2.03
CA VAL A 76 -1.17 0.47 0.75
C VAL A 76 -2.11 1.64 0.98
N ARG A 77 -1.63 2.86 0.69
CA ARG A 77 -2.41 4.09 0.78
C ARG A 77 -2.75 4.59 -0.62
N LEU A 78 -4.04 4.80 -0.88
CA LEU A 78 -4.47 5.59 -2.05
C LEU A 78 -4.08 7.05 -1.81
N ARG A 79 -3.53 7.74 -2.80
CA ARG A 79 -3.06 9.13 -2.70
C ARG A 79 -3.65 10.09 -3.71
N SER A 80 -4.21 9.56 -4.78
CA SER A 80 -4.85 10.32 -5.86
C SER A 80 -6.18 9.66 -6.23
N GLU A 81 -7.11 10.44 -6.79
CA GLU A 81 -8.35 9.88 -7.34
C GLU A 81 -8.11 9.28 -8.73
N PHE A 82 -8.80 8.18 -9.03
CA PHE A 82 -8.86 7.68 -10.41
C PHE A 82 -9.81 8.56 -11.21
N SER A 83 -9.30 9.21 -12.27
CA SER A 83 -10.05 10.18 -13.06
C SER A 83 -11.29 9.56 -13.70
N ARG A 84 -12.46 10.13 -13.39
CA ARG A 84 -13.77 9.69 -13.93
C ARG A 84 -13.88 9.88 -15.44
N LYS A 85 -13.07 10.79 -16.02
CA LYS A 85 -13.00 11.01 -17.47
C LYS A 85 -12.34 9.83 -18.20
N GLN A 86 -11.40 9.16 -17.53
CA GLN A 86 -10.69 8.00 -18.09
C GLN A 86 -11.36 6.68 -17.71
N PHE A 87 -12.03 6.62 -16.55
CA PHE A 87 -12.71 5.43 -16.03
C PHE A 87 -14.19 5.69 -15.78
N VAL A 88 -14.99 5.61 -16.84
CA VAL A 88 -16.44 5.92 -16.82
C VAL A 88 -17.22 4.97 -15.91
N SER A 89 -16.82 3.70 -15.84
CA SER A 89 -17.43 2.72 -14.93
C SER A 89 -16.54 2.43 -13.71
N ALA A 90 -17.17 2.49 -12.54
CA ALA A 90 -16.58 2.25 -11.22
C ALA A 90 -16.04 0.82 -11.02
N THR A 91 -16.39 -0.10 -11.93
CA THR A 91 -15.95 -1.50 -11.94
C THR A 91 -15.47 -1.92 -13.33
N SER A 92 -15.10 -0.95 -14.19
CA SER A 92 -14.57 -1.26 -15.52
C SER A 92 -13.34 -2.14 -15.43
N ASP A 93 -13.20 -3.09 -16.36
CA ASP A 93 -11.99 -3.93 -16.41
C ASP A 93 -10.75 -3.10 -16.76
N ALA A 94 -10.90 -1.97 -17.46
CA ALA A 94 -9.84 -0.99 -17.63
C ALA A 94 -9.32 -0.43 -16.31
N LEU A 95 -10.22 -0.08 -15.37
CA LEU A 95 -9.83 0.38 -14.03
C LEU A 95 -9.15 -0.74 -13.24
N LYS A 96 -9.69 -1.95 -13.26
CA LYS A 96 -9.08 -3.11 -12.56
C LYS A 96 -7.68 -3.39 -13.08
N ARG A 97 -7.51 -3.42 -14.42
CA ARG A 97 -6.19 -3.62 -15.07
C ARG A 97 -5.21 -2.52 -14.69
N ALA A 98 -5.63 -1.25 -14.75
CA ALA A 98 -4.78 -0.12 -14.37
C ALA A 98 -4.36 -0.20 -12.89
N VAL A 99 -5.30 -0.51 -11.99
CA VAL A 99 -5.01 -0.71 -10.56
C VAL A 99 -4.04 -1.88 -10.37
N ARG A 100 -4.27 -3.01 -11.03
CA ARG A 100 -3.40 -4.19 -10.95
C ARG A 100 -1.98 -3.89 -11.42
N LEU A 101 -1.84 -3.27 -12.58
CA LEU A 101 -0.53 -2.87 -13.13
C LEU A 101 0.22 -1.92 -12.19
N GLU A 102 -0.46 -0.93 -11.62
CA GLU A 102 0.17 -0.05 -10.63
C GLU A 102 0.56 -0.77 -9.35
N LEU A 103 -0.25 -1.71 -8.87
CA LEU A 103 0.07 -2.49 -7.67
C LEU A 103 1.25 -3.42 -7.90
N GLU A 104 1.31 -4.09 -9.05
CA GLU A 104 2.46 -4.90 -9.45
C GLU A 104 3.72 -4.04 -9.50
N GLN A 105 3.69 -2.88 -10.16
CA GLN A 105 4.81 -1.92 -10.17
C GLN A 105 5.19 -1.44 -8.76
N LEU A 106 4.20 -1.17 -7.91
CA LEU A 106 4.41 -0.72 -6.53
C LEU A 106 5.13 -1.80 -5.70
N LEU A 107 4.69 -3.04 -5.81
CA LEU A 107 5.24 -4.18 -5.08
C LEU A 107 6.62 -4.58 -5.62
N SER A 108 6.82 -4.62 -6.95
CA SER A 108 8.14 -4.85 -7.55
C SER A 108 9.16 -3.82 -7.09
N ARG A 109 8.78 -2.53 -7.01
CA ARG A 109 9.64 -1.46 -6.48
C ARG A 109 9.94 -1.59 -4.99
N ALA A 110 9.05 -2.23 -4.23
CA ALA A 110 9.25 -2.47 -2.81
C ALA A 110 10.14 -3.68 -2.52
N MET A 111 10.20 -4.63 -3.46
CA MET A 111 11.07 -5.81 -3.40
C MET A 111 12.49 -5.52 -3.88
N LEU A 112 12.66 -4.54 -4.78
CA LEU A 112 13.96 -3.94 -5.01
C LEU A 112 14.38 -3.23 -3.72
N PRO A 113 15.52 -3.58 -3.11
CA PRO A 113 16.02 -2.88 -1.94
C PRO A 113 16.37 -1.46 -2.38
N LYS A 114 15.41 -0.54 -2.27
CA LYS A 114 15.69 0.87 -2.38
C LYS A 114 16.45 1.23 -1.11
N ALA A 115 17.75 1.53 -1.28
CA ALA A 115 18.58 2.10 -0.23
C ALA A 115 17.75 3.14 0.52
N VAL A 116 17.51 2.86 1.79
CA VAL A 116 16.91 3.81 2.71
C VAL A 116 17.84 5.01 2.67
N ALA A 117 17.45 6.08 1.98
CA ALA A 117 18.07 7.38 2.20
C ALA A 117 17.79 7.69 3.69
N PRO A 118 18.82 7.82 4.53
CA PRO A 118 18.62 8.21 5.92
C PRO A 118 18.14 9.66 5.88
N LEU A 119 16.86 9.87 6.20
CA LEU A 119 16.33 11.18 6.55
C LEU A 119 16.35 11.20 8.08
N GLU A 120 17.54 11.46 8.63
CA GLU A 120 18.01 12.79 9.03
C GLU A 120 17.39 13.21 10.35
N ALA A 121 18.26 13.11 11.36
CA ALA A 121 18.30 13.95 12.53
C ALA A 121 17.61 15.30 12.31
N ARG A 122 16.67 15.62 13.19
CA ARG A 122 16.36 17.00 13.51
C ARG A 122 16.45 17.14 15.01
N ASP A 123 17.65 17.54 15.44
CA ASP A 123 17.83 18.44 16.57
C ASP A 123 16.73 19.51 16.60
N VAL A 124 16.10 19.65 17.76
CA VAL A 124 15.57 20.93 18.23
C VAL A 124 15.84 20.97 19.74
N VAL A 125 16.93 21.69 20.07
CA VAL A 125 17.22 22.56 21.23
C VAL A 125 16.61 22.20 22.58
#